data_AF-A0A1F8CLX6-F1
#
_entry.id   AF-A0A1F8CLX6-F1
#
_cell.length_a   1.000
_cell.length_b   1.000
_cell.length_c   1.000
_cell.angle_alpha   90.00
_cell.angle_beta   90.00
_cell.angle_gamma   90.00
#
_symmetry.space_group_name_H-M   'P 1'
#
loop_
_entity.id
_entity.type
_entity.pdbx_description
1 polymer ?
#
loop_
_entity_poly.entity_id
_entity_poly.type
_entity_poly.pdbx_seq_one_letter_code
_entity_poly.pdbx_strand_id
1 'polypeptide(L)'
;MADPIRLNGKTEISIKGVFTVGEATSEEQLSLIASKDRLAEIPEEKLKELIAQDLKIVRLSPLSGIYTSQVAYQYDDPNTLKGFDYGNIFVEAHLPYCLHLPNHYEFEVNLPELGIKALLIHRKIWTKKAQDGAVKSSEVDFFAKDKVTYFNNSVILTPKVPVDFDDGWEQNFTGRNIERMKDQNGTFRYSALYIQFDKTTSAQELADQKQSEKIIDEVKETALTAVNKLIDSYRGVTKNGFVQRLGSLEINTIYFIEHNQGFYILGSGFGIETATMNRSKEEITKIEEMLEKGEKPELFDLLLLDAQTSLDNKDFTLAVVQSFQALEIFLENFLFKLLLLRGDSEPDAIKYLDQHWRTKERLRNCLKELKGTSLYESDEPLWNKWCTLYDQTRNEIVHKGKEPKLKEVIEMLETNIKVIEWLKTL
;
A
#
# COMPACT_ATOMS: atom_id res chain seq x y z
N MET A 1 -31.77 10.70 -0.09
CA MET A 1 -31.02 9.92 0.91
C MET A 1 -29.57 10.39 0.89
N ALA A 2 -28.81 10.19 1.96
CA ALA A 2 -27.38 10.52 1.96
C ALA A 2 -26.60 9.59 1.01
N ASP A 3 -25.44 10.04 0.54
CA ASP A 3 -24.49 9.22 -0.21
C ASP A 3 -24.19 7.93 0.60
N PRO A 4 -24.34 6.73 0.00
CA PRO A 4 -24.16 5.47 0.72
C PRO A 4 -22.69 5.16 1.04
N ILE A 5 -21.76 5.86 0.40
CA ILE A 5 -20.31 5.67 0.46
C ILE A 5 -19.65 6.76 1.33
N ARG A 6 -20.05 8.03 1.12
CA ARG A 6 -19.58 9.17 1.93
C ARG A 6 -20.41 9.34 3.19
N LEU A 7 -19.73 9.45 4.34
CA LEU A 7 -20.36 9.90 5.58
C LEU A 7 -20.63 11.40 5.49
N ASN A 8 -21.82 11.79 5.03
CA ASN A 8 -22.26 13.19 5.04
C ASN A 8 -22.12 13.77 6.45
N GLY A 9 -21.33 14.85 6.57
CA GLY A 9 -20.86 15.39 7.84
C GLY A 9 -19.99 14.38 8.61
N LYS A 10 -18.67 14.42 8.46
CA LYS A 10 -17.77 13.63 9.31
C LYS A 10 -17.52 14.31 10.64
N THR A 11 -17.22 13.53 11.67
CA THR A 11 -16.66 14.02 12.92
C THR A 11 -15.62 13.03 13.41
N GLU A 12 -14.40 13.50 13.66
CA GLU A 12 -13.37 12.74 14.35
C GLU A 12 -13.67 12.80 15.86
N ILE A 13 -13.96 11.65 16.47
CA ILE A 13 -14.08 11.57 17.93
C ILE A 13 -12.70 11.17 18.48
N SER A 14 -12.06 12.10 19.19
CA SER A 14 -10.87 11.84 19.99
C SER A 14 -11.23 11.39 21.40
N ILE A 15 -10.69 10.25 21.83
CA ILE A 15 -10.86 9.70 23.17
C ILE A 15 -9.49 9.44 23.81
N LYS A 16 -9.34 9.81 25.08
CA LYS A 16 -8.19 9.43 25.90
C LYS A 16 -8.47 8.09 26.58
N GLY A 17 -7.71 7.06 26.22
CA GLY A 17 -7.76 5.75 26.85
C GLY A 17 -6.52 5.52 27.71
N VAL A 18 -6.68 4.80 28.82
CA VAL A 18 -5.56 4.32 29.64
C VAL A 18 -5.36 2.84 29.33
N PHE A 19 -4.18 2.47 28.85
CA PHE A 19 -3.84 1.12 28.41
C PHE A 19 -2.74 0.54 29.31
N THR A 20 -2.92 -0.70 29.75
CA THR A 20 -1.92 -1.42 30.56
C THR A 20 -1.38 -2.60 29.76
N VAL A 21 -0.06 -2.66 29.59
CA VAL A 21 0.65 -3.73 28.88
C VAL A 21 1.74 -4.26 29.82
N GLY A 22 1.51 -5.44 30.39
CA GLY A 22 2.33 -5.94 31.51
C GLY A 22 2.17 -5.05 32.74
N GLU A 23 3.28 -4.58 33.30
CA GLU A 23 3.29 -3.63 34.43
C GLU A 23 3.24 -2.15 33.98
N ALA A 24 3.45 -1.87 32.69
CA ALA A 24 3.46 -0.51 32.16
C ALA A 24 2.03 -0.02 31.88
N THR A 25 1.72 1.21 32.27
CA THR A 25 0.46 1.89 31.96
C THR A 25 0.73 3.18 31.19
N SER A 26 0.07 3.38 30.06
CA SER A 26 0.17 4.60 29.23
C SER A 26 -1.22 5.22 29.00
N GLU A 27 -1.28 6.55 29.02
CA GLU A 27 -2.44 7.32 28.56
C GLU A 27 -2.24 7.69 27.09
N GLU A 28 -3.18 7.33 26.23
CA GLU A 28 -3.02 7.38 24.77
C GLU A 28 -4.29 7.97 24.15
N GLN A 29 -4.12 8.84 23.15
CA GLN A 29 -5.24 9.43 22.42
C GLN A 29 -5.54 8.59 21.18
N LEU A 30 -6.75 8.02 21.15
CA LEU A 30 -7.29 7.31 20.00
C LEU A 30 -8.34 8.17 19.28
N SER A 31 -8.43 7.96 17.98
CA SER A 31 -9.42 8.61 17.12
C SER A 31 -10.24 7.58 16.34
N LEU A 32 -11.50 7.91 16.09
CA LEU A 32 -12.39 7.19 15.16
C LEU A 32 -13.13 8.20 14.27
N ILE A 33 -13.44 7.80 13.04
CA ILE A 33 -14.23 8.61 12.10
C ILE A 33 -15.67 8.08 12.08
N ALA A 34 -16.64 8.96 12.32
CA ALA A 34 -18.06 8.61 12.29
C ALA A 34 -18.91 9.70 11.59
N SER A 35 -20.12 9.32 11.16
CA SER A 35 -21.12 10.26 10.63
C SER A 35 -21.73 11.08 11.77
N LYS A 36 -21.62 12.40 11.64
CA LYS A 36 -22.18 13.40 12.55
C LYS A 36 -23.69 13.25 12.74
N ASP A 37 -24.41 12.94 11.66
CA ASP A 37 -25.86 12.78 11.70
C ASP A 37 -26.25 11.53 12.52
N ARG A 38 -25.56 10.40 12.29
CA ARG A 38 -25.75 9.19 13.12
C ARG A 38 -25.34 9.38 14.58
N LEU A 39 -24.35 10.22 14.87
CA LEU A 39 -23.97 10.54 16.24
C LEU A 39 -25.02 11.40 16.94
N ALA A 40 -25.66 12.34 16.23
CA ALA A 40 -26.72 13.18 16.78
C ALA A 40 -28.00 12.42 17.15
N GLU A 41 -28.24 11.24 16.54
CA GLU A 41 -29.34 10.34 16.87
C GLU A 41 -29.10 9.50 18.14
N ILE A 42 -27.87 9.44 18.67
CA ILE A 42 -27.50 8.63 19.84
C ILE A 42 -27.33 9.52 21.07
N PRO A 43 -28.06 9.29 22.17
CA PRO A 43 -27.86 10.02 23.43
C PRO A 43 -26.42 9.91 23.94
N GLU A 44 -25.86 11.02 24.43
CA GLU A 44 -24.44 11.14 24.80
C GLU A 44 -23.93 10.03 25.74
N GLU A 45 -24.71 9.66 26.76
CA GLU A 45 -24.35 8.58 27.69
C GLU A 45 -24.30 7.21 27.01
N LYS A 46 -25.23 6.92 26.09
CA LYS A 46 -25.23 5.68 25.31
C LYS A 46 -24.07 5.64 24.32
N LEU A 47 -23.68 6.78 23.76
CA LEU A 47 -22.49 6.90 22.91
C LEU A 47 -21.21 6.64 23.72
N LYS A 48 -21.09 7.18 24.93
CA LYS A 48 -19.98 6.89 25.86
C LYS A 48 -19.90 5.40 26.21
N GLU A 49 -21.03 4.75 26.50
CA GLU A 49 -21.08 3.31 26.79
C GLU A 49 -20.64 2.45 25.60
N LEU A 50 -21.07 2.79 24.37
CA LEU A 50 -20.65 2.08 23.15
C LEU A 50 -19.14 2.22 22.92
N ILE A 51 -18.62 3.46 22.96
CA ILE A 51 -17.17 3.73 22.83
C ILE A 51 -16.38 2.97 23.91
N ALA A 52 -16.86 2.95 25.16
CA ALA A 52 -16.21 2.22 26.26
C ALA A 52 -16.27 0.68 26.10
N GLN A 53 -17.17 0.15 25.28
CA GLN A 53 -17.18 -1.26 24.89
C GLN A 53 -16.18 -1.52 23.75
N ASP A 54 -16.17 -0.68 22.71
CA ASP A 54 -15.27 -0.84 21.56
C ASP A 54 -13.78 -0.68 21.95
N LEU A 55 -13.47 0.21 22.90
CA LEU A 55 -12.11 0.39 23.44
C LEU A 55 -11.53 -0.90 24.06
N LYS A 56 -12.36 -1.86 24.52
CA LYS A 56 -11.90 -3.15 25.05
C LYS A 56 -11.37 -4.09 23.94
N ILE A 57 -11.62 -3.73 22.68
CA ILE A 57 -11.25 -4.49 21.47
C ILE A 57 -9.95 -3.93 20.85
N VAL A 58 -9.50 -2.74 21.26
CA VAL A 58 -8.28 -2.10 20.76
C VAL A 58 -7.06 -2.50 21.61
N ARG A 59 -5.92 -2.78 20.96
CA ARG A 59 -4.61 -2.82 21.61
C ARG A 59 -3.56 -2.01 20.85
N LEU A 60 -2.54 -1.58 21.59
CA LEU A 60 -1.32 -0.91 21.09
C LEU A 60 -0.11 -1.86 21.01
N SER A 61 -0.31 -3.14 21.37
CA SER A 61 0.68 -4.22 21.28
C SER A 61 -0.04 -5.54 20.95
N PRO A 62 0.49 -6.39 20.06
CA PRO A 62 -0.19 -7.62 19.64
C PRO A 62 -0.25 -8.67 20.76
N LEU A 63 -1.46 -9.17 21.09
CA LEU A 63 -1.74 -10.37 21.91
C LEU A 63 -3.26 -10.71 21.90
N SER A 64 -3.61 -11.98 22.13
CA SER A 64 -4.88 -12.65 21.76
C SER A 64 -6.09 -12.59 22.74
N GLY A 65 -7.33 -12.65 22.22
CA GLY A 65 -8.62 -13.05 22.88
C GLY A 65 -9.48 -11.95 23.58
N ILE A 66 -10.84 -11.83 23.49
CA ILE A 66 -11.96 -12.49 22.74
C ILE A 66 -13.14 -11.46 22.51
N TYR A 67 -14.09 -11.67 21.55
CA TYR A 67 -15.38 -10.94 21.22
C TYR A 67 -15.50 -10.16 19.86
N THR A 68 -16.63 -9.47 19.55
CA THR A 68 -17.57 -9.82 18.41
C THR A 68 -18.47 -8.73 17.73
N SER A 69 -19.09 -9.08 16.56
CA SER A 69 -20.25 -8.44 15.82
C SER A 69 -19.94 -7.37 14.72
N GLN A 70 -20.81 -6.96 13.76
CA GLN A 70 -22.29 -7.14 13.56
C GLN A 70 -22.79 -7.27 12.07
N VAL A 71 -23.80 -6.50 11.56
CA VAL A 71 -24.58 -6.77 10.29
C VAL A 71 -24.95 -5.49 9.46
N ALA A 72 -25.26 -5.61 8.15
CA ALA A 72 -25.54 -4.54 7.15
C ALA A 72 -26.73 -4.84 6.18
N TYR A 73 -27.19 -3.85 5.38
CA TYR A 73 -28.26 -3.98 4.33
C TYR A 73 -28.13 -2.99 3.13
N GLN A 74 -29.14 -2.98 2.23
CA GLN A 74 -29.15 -2.53 0.80
C GLN A 74 -30.07 -1.29 0.52
N TYR A 75 -30.04 -0.72 -0.71
CA TYR A 75 -30.88 0.40 -1.19
C TYR A 75 -31.84 0.03 -2.34
N ASP A 76 -32.98 0.73 -2.44
CA ASP A 76 -34.09 0.47 -3.38
C ASP A 76 -34.36 1.59 -4.44
N ASP A 77 -33.65 2.73 -4.45
CA ASP A 77 -33.99 3.92 -5.28
C ASP A 77 -32.96 4.22 -6.39
N PRO A 78 -33.36 4.32 -7.68
CA PRO A 78 -32.46 4.70 -8.79
C PRO A 78 -31.96 6.16 -8.77
N ASN A 79 -32.40 7.02 -7.84
CA ASN A 79 -31.87 8.38 -7.65
C ASN A 79 -30.81 8.50 -6.54
N THR A 80 -30.43 7.40 -5.88
CA THR A 80 -29.58 7.39 -4.67
C THR A 80 -28.22 8.10 -4.84
N LEU A 81 -27.70 8.21 -6.07
CA LEU A 81 -26.37 8.73 -6.37
C LEU A 81 -26.34 10.18 -6.88
N LYS A 82 -27.45 10.93 -6.80
CA LYS A 82 -27.48 12.38 -7.08
C LYS A 82 -26.85 13.18 -5.93
N GLY A 83 -25.52 13.09 -5.81
CA GLY A 83 -24.74 13.77 -4.77
C GLY A 83 -23.22 13.62 -4.86
N PHE A 84 -22.66 13.13 -5.97
CA PHE A 84 -21.20 13.05 -6.12
C PHE A 84 -20.60 14.43 -6.39
N ASP A 85 -19.87 14.95 -5.40
CA ASP A 85 -19.30 16.31 -5.37
C ASP A 85 -17.78 16.32 -5.65
N TYR A 86 -17.25 15.30 -6.34
CA TYR A 86 -15.83 15.21 -6.72
C TYR A 86 -15.62 14.38 -8.00
N GLY A 87 -16.58 14.38 -8.91
CA GLY A 87 -16.42 13.73 -10.21
C GLY A 87 -17.70 13.21 -10.85
N ASN A 88 -17.73 13.23 -12.19
CA ASN A 88 -18.75 12.55 -12.99
C ASN A 88 -18.53 11.04 -13.19
N ILE A 89 -17.35 10.49 -12.83
CA ILE A 89 -17.04 9.06 -12.91
C ILE A 89 -16.86 8.46 -11.51
N PHE A 90 -17.40 7.26 -11.32
CA PHE A 90 -17.26 6.43 -10.11
C PHE A 90 -16.74 5.03 -10.48
N VAL A 91 -15.69 4.58 -9.79
CA VAL A 91 -15.09 3.24 -9.96
C VAL A 91 -14.97 2.56 -8.60
N GLU A 92 -15.46 1.32 -8.47
CA GLU A 92 -15.17 0.46 -7.33
C GLU A 92 -14.07 -0.54 -7.71
N ALA A 93 -12.92 -0.41 -7.06
CA ALA A 93 -11.80 -1.32 -7.21
C ALA A 93 -11.52 -2.04 -5.90
N HIS A 94 -11.20 -3.32 -5.95
CA HIS A 94 -10.69 -4.03 -4.77
C HIS A 94 -9.19 -4.23 -4.96
N LEU A 95 -8.45 -4.01 -3.89
CA LEU A 95 -7.04 -4.37 -3.81
C LEU A 95 -6.95 -5.78 -3.28
N PRO A 96 -6.02 -6.60 -3.77
CA PRO A 96 -5.82 -7.93 -3.24
C PRO A 96 -4.99 -7.89 -1.93
N TYR A 97 -4.78 -6.71 -1.35
CA TYR A 97 -4.13 -6.47 -0.06
C TYR A 97 -5.09 -5.74 0.89
N CYS A 98 -4.92 -5.92 2.20
CA CYS A 98 -5.48 -5.01 3.20
C CYS A 98 -4.52 -3.84 3.44
N LEU A 99 -4.90 -2.62 3.04
CA LEU A 99 -4.27 -1.39 3.49
C LEU A 99 -4.82 -1.06 4.88
N HIS A 100 -3.94 -0.88 5.85
CA HIS A 100 -4.32 -0.57 7.24
C HIS A 100 -4.62 0.92 7.44
N LEU A 101 -5.51 1.47 6.61
CA LEU A 101 -5.98 2.86 6.65
C LEU A 101 -7.43 2.90 7.17
N PRO A 102 -7.91 4.01 7.77
CA PRO A 102 -9.26 4.02 8.33
C PRO A 102 -10.36 3.85 7.26
N ASN A 103 -11.49 3.28 7.68
CA ASN A 103 -12.71 3.16 6.89
C ASN A 103 -13.32 4.54 6.68
N HIS A 104 -13.77 4.81 5.45
CA HIS A 104 -14.27 6.10 4.99
C HIS A 104 -13.25 7.26 5.14
N TYR A 105 -11.96 6.95 5.27
CA TYR A 105 -10.92 7.96 5.06
C TYR A 105 -10.91 8.36 3.59
N GLU A 106 -10.84 9.67 3.35
CA GLU A 106 -10.86 10.28 2.01
C GLU A 106 -9.45 10.80 1.71
N PHE A 107 -8.90 10.41 0.56
CA PHE A 107 -7.62 10.90 0.07
C PHE A 107 -7.84 11.66 -1.23
N GLU A 108 -7.48 12.94 -1.27
CA GLU A 108 -7.31 13.66 -2.53
C GLU A 108 -5.98 13.21 -3.18
N VAL A 109 -6.08 12.54 -4.33
CA VAL A 109 -4.93 12.08 -5.11
C VAL A 109 -4.75 12.98 -6.31
N ASN A 110 -3.68 13.77 -6.30
CA ASN A 110 -3.28 14.61 -7.40
C ASN A 110 -2.41 13.81 -8.38
N LEU A 111 -2.86 13.74 -9.64
CA LEU A 111 -2.17 13.08 -10.75
C LEU A 111 -1.69 14.14 -11.75
N PRO A 112 -0.59 14.87 -11.46
CA PRO A 112 -0.13 15.99 -12.29
C PRO A 112 0.25 15.54 -13.71
N GLU A 113 0.73 14.30 -13.88
CA GLU A 113 1.03 13.68 -15.17
C GLU A 113 -0.18 13.52 -16.09
N LEU A 114 -1.40 13.45 -15.52
CA LEU A 114 -2.66 13.33 -16.26
C LEU A 114 -3.50 14.63 -16.21
N GLY A 115 -3.12 15.61 -15.40
CA GLY A 115 -3.92 16.80 -15.12
C GLY A 115 -5.22 16.51 -14.35
N ILE A 116 -5.30 15.37 -13.65
CA ILE A 116 -6.52 14.88 -12.98
C ILE A 116 -6.34 14.91 -11.46
N LYS A 117 -7.41 15.26 -10.75
CA LYS A 117 -7.58 14.98 -9.32
C LYS A 117 -8.58 13.84 -9.15
N ALA A 118 -8.29 12.91 -8.25
CA ALA A 118 -9.21 11.83 -7.88
C ALA A 118 -9.43 11.81 -6.37
N LEU A 119 -10.65 11.56 -5.92
CA LEU A 119 -10.96 11.25 -4.52
C LEU A 119 -10.99 9.74 -4.34
N LEU A 120 -10.19 9.22 -3.41
CA LEU A 120 -10.18 7.81 -3.04
C LEU A 120 -10.77 7.67 -1.64
N ILE A 121 -11.88 6.94 -1.54
CA ILE A 121 -12.54 6.61 -0.27
C ILE A 121 -12.16 5.17 0.09
N HIS A 122 -11.40 5.02 1.16
CA HIS A 122 -10.90 3.72 1.59
C HIS A 122 -11.90 2.94 2.45
N ARG A 123 -12.00 1.63 2.25
CA ARG A 123 -12.79 0.73 3.09
C ARG A 123 -12.14 -0.65 3.19
N LYS A 124 -12.11 -1.23 4.38
CA LYS A 124 -11.68 -2.62 4.64
C LYS A 124 -12.91 -3.51 4.65
N ILE A 125 -12.82 -4.67 4.02
CA ILE A 125 -13.90 -5.66 3.92
C ILE A 125 -13.38 -7.01 4.40
N TRP A 126 -14.12 -7.64 5.32
CA TRP A 126 -13.86 -9.00 5.77
C TRP A 126 -14.49 -10.02 4.80
N THR A 127 -13.74 -11.08 4.46
CA THR A 127 -14.25 -12.17 3.63
C THR A 127 -15.05 -13.20 4.42
N LYS A 128 -15.72 -14.13 3.71
CA LYS A 128 -16.35 -15.31 4.31
C LYS A 128 -15.35 -16.31 4.94
N LYS A 129 -14.02 -16.17 4.73
CA LYS A 129 -13.01 -16.94 5.48
C LYS A 129 -12.73 -16.33 6.86
N ALA A 130 -13.01 -15.03 7.03
CA ALA A 130 -12.92 -14.30 8.30
C ALA A 130 -14.22 -14.38 9.15
N GLN A 131 -14.83 -15.56 9.21
CA GLN A 131 -15.97 -15.86 10.09
C GLN A 131 -15.86 -17.25 10.74
N ASP A 132 -16.48 -17.41 11.90
CA ASP A 132 -16.67 -18.67 12.62
C ASP A 132 -18.14 -19.11 12.54
N GLY A 133 -18.47 -20.01 11.60
CA GLY A 133 -19.86 -20.40 11.32
C GLY A 133 -20.72 -19.19 10.94
N ALA A 134 -21.54 -18.71 11.90
CA ALA A 134 -22.38 -17.52 11.75
C ALA A 134 -21.76 -16.21 12.30
N VAL A 135 -20.59 -16.28 12.94
CA VAL A 135 -19.98 -15.17 13.69
C VAL A 135 -18.90 -14.44 12.87
N LYS A 136 -19.18 -13.21 12.46
CA LYS A 136 -18.28 -12.36 11.65
C LYS A 136 -17.20 -11.62 12.46
N SER A 137 -16.15 -11.20 11.75
CA SER A 137 -15.10 -10.31 12.26
C SER A 137 -15.60 -8.90 12.59
N SER A 138 -14.82 -8.15 13.38
CA SER A 138 -15.19 -6.84 13.95
C SER A 138 -14.97 -5.67 12.98
N GLU A 139 -15.91 -4.73 12.94
CA GLU A 139 -15.83 -3.49 12.14
C GLU A 139 -15.27 -2.29 12.92
N VAL A 140 -14.85 -2.48 14.19
CA VAL A 140 -14.23 -1.43 15.02
C VAL A 140 -12.93 -0.94 14.39
N ASP A 141 -12.74 0.39 14.33
CA ASP A 141 -11.73 0.98 13.46
C ASP A 141 -11.02 2.24 14.03
N PHE A 142 -10.41 2.09 15.20
CA PHE A 142 -9.60 3.13 15.83
C PHE A 142 -8.20 3.25 15.23
N PHE A 143 -7.65 4.46 15.25
CA PHE A 143 -6.24 4.75 14.98
C PHE A 143 -5.65 5.59 16.13
N ALA A 144 -4.37 5.39 16.44
CA ALA A 144 -3.64 6.17 17.45
C ALA A 144 -2.77 7.23 16.78
N LYS A 145 -2.27 8.20 17.55
CA LYS A 145 -1.42 9.28 17.01
C LYS A 145 -0.12 8.76 16.36
N ASP A 146 0.67 8.02 17.12
CA ASP A 146 2.05 7.62 16.81
C ASP A 146 2.23 6.09 16.67
N LYS A 147 1.18 5.30 16.92
CA LYS A 147 1.24 3.83 17.01
C LYS A 147 0.23 3.15 16.09
N VAL A 148 0.57 1.95 15.66
CA VAL A 148 -0.32 1.01 14.97
C VAL A 148 -1.31 0.42 15.99
N THR A 149 -2.59 0.39 15.64
CA THR A 149 -3.64 -0.26 16.44
C THR A 149 -3.89 -1.68 15.94
N TYR A 150 -4.19 -2.59 16.86
CA TYR A 150 -4.47 -4.00 16.56
C TYR A 150 -5.83 -4.41 17.10
N PHE A 151 -6.46 -5.38 16.41
CA PHE A 151 -7.56 -6.10 17.02
C PHE A 151 -7.01 -6.96 18.16
N ASN A 152 -7.59 -6.78 19.34
CA ASN A 152 -7.66 -7.84 20.33
C ASN A 152 -8.45 -9.03 19.70
N ASN A 153 -8.58 -10.15 20.42
CA ASN A 153 -9.72 -11.07 20.17
C ASN A 153 -9.66 -12.04 18.97
N SER A 154 -8.53 -12.17 18.26
CA SER A 154 -8.38 -13.06 17.10
C SER A 154 -8.60 -14.55 17.40
N VAL A 155 -9.18 -15.29 16.45
CA VAL A 155 -9.41 -16.74 16.50
C VAL A 155 -8.98 -17.37 15.18
N ILE A 156 -8.24 -18.49 15.25
CA ILE A 156 -7.91 -19.37 14.12
C ILE A 156 -8.64 -20.70 14.37
N LEU A 157 -9.40 -21.21 13.39
CA LEU A 157 -10.30 -22.36 13.57
C LEU A 157 -9.80 -23.64 12.89
N THR A 158 -9.01 -23.49 11.82
CA THR A 158 -8.53 -24.58 10.98
C THR A 158 -7.03 -24.37 10.67
N PRO A 159 -6.28 -25.39 10.18
CA PRO A 159 -6.72 -26.59 9.47
C PRO A 159 -7.37 -27.59 10.42
N LYS A 160 -8.37 -28.33 9.94
CA LYS A 160 -8.73 -29.58 10.62
C LYS A 160 -7.60 -30.59 10.37
N VAL A 161 -7.27 -31.38 11.38
CA VAL A 161 -6.24 -32.44 11.30
C VAL A 161 -6.88 -33.77 11.69
N PRO A 162 -6.77 -34.84 10.88
CA PRO A 162 -6.12 -34.88 9.56
C PRO A 162 -6.79 -33.95 8.54
N VAL A 163 -5.98 -33.43 7.62
CA VAL A 163 -6.44 -32.59 6.51
C VAL A 163 -7.21 -33.49 5.53
N ASP A 164 -8.35 -33.02 5.02
CA ASP A 164 -9.09 -33.74 4.00
C ASP A 164 -8.33 -33.67 2.67
N PHE A 165 -8.24 -34.78 1.93
CA PHE A 165 -7.58 -34.77 0.63
C PHE A 165 -8.40 -34.00 -0.42
N ASP A 166 -9.72 -33.91 -0.22
CA ASP A 166 -10.63 -33.18 -1.10
C ASP A 166 -10.66 -31.66 -0.83
N ASP A 167 -10.05 -31.16 0.27
CA ASP A 167 -9.85 -29.72 0.52
C ASP A 167 -8.81 -29.10 -0.46
N GLY A 168 -8.01 -29.94 -1.13
CA GLY A 168 -6.98 -29.53 -2.08
C GLY A 168 -5.61 -29.27 -1.45
N TRP A 169 -4.73 -28.59 -2.19
CA TRP A 169 -3.34 -28.34 -1.78
C TRP A 169 -3.18 -27.12 -0.87
N GLU A 170 -4.15 -26.21 -0.85
CA GLU A 170 -4.27 -25.18 0.18
C GLU A 170 -4.96 -25.76 1.41
N GLN A 171 -4.35 -25.64 2.58
CA GLN A 171 -5.07 -25.92 3.82
C GLN A 171 -6.23 -24.93 3.96
N ASN A 172 -7.46 -25.43 4.12
CA ASN A 172 -8.66 -24.60 4.17
C ASN A 172 -8.75 -23.83 5.51
N PHE A 173 -8.07 -22.70 5.56
CA PHE A 173 -7.92 -21.81 6.71
C PHE A 173 -9.14 -20.88 6.89
N THR A 174 -9.73 -20.87 8.09
CA THR A 174 -10.81 -19.97 8.53
C THR A 174 -10.56 -19.46 9.95
N GLY A 175 -11.20 -18.34 10.31
CA GLY A 175 -11.05 -17.73 11.63
C GLY A 175 -11.73 -16.36 11.71
N ARG A 176 -11.40 -15.54 12.71
CA ARG A 176 -12.07 -14.26 12.98
C ARG A 176 -11.10 -13.22 13.55
N ASN A 177 -11.19 -11.97 13.11
CA ASN A 177 -10.24 -10.88 13.40
C ASN A 177 -8.78 -11.28 13.09
N ILE A 178 -8.60 -12.10 12.07
CA ILE A 178 -7.32 -12.56 11.54
C ILE A 178 -7.15 -12.01 10.14
N GLU A 179 -5.94 -11.63 9.78
CA GLU A 179 -5.58 -11.39 8.37
C GLU A 179 -4.53 -12.41 7.96
N ARG A 180 -4.18 -12.46 6.68
CA ARG A 180 -3.05 -13.31 6.28
C ARG A 180 -1.74 -12.53 6.44
N MET A 181 -0.73 -13.19 7.01
CA MET A 181 0.64 -12.70 6.94
C MET A 181 0.97 -12.47 5.48
N LYS A 182 1.27 -11.22 5.12
CA LYS A 182 1.60 -10.89 3.74
C LYS A 182 0.46 -11.34 2.79
N ASP A 183 -0.76 -10.84 3.01
CA ASP A 183 -1.96 -11.19 2.22
C ASP A 183 -1.98 -10.56 0.84
N GLN A 184 -1.62 -11.35 -0.19
CA GLN A 184 -1.60 -10.93 -1.60
C GLN A 184 -2.92 -11.15 -2.32
N ASN A 185 -3.92 -11.75 -1.67
CA ASN A 185 -5.15 -12.22 -2.34
C ASN A 185 -6.43 -11.88 -1.54
N GLY A 186 -6.36 -10.88 -0.65
CA GLY A 186 -7.50 -10.42 0.16
C GLY A 186 -8.15 -11.49 1.03
N THR A 187 -7.41 -12.55 1.34
CA THR A 187 -7.87 -13.89 1.75
C THR A 187 -8.85 -13.83 2.92
N PHE A 188 -8.54 -13.03 3.94
CA PHE A 188 -9.38 -12.80 5.11
C PHE A 188 -9.95 -11.38 5.15
N ARG A 189 -9.14 -10.41 4.69
CA ARG A 189 -9.49 -9.00 4.68
C ARG A 189 -8.83 -8.34 3.48
N TYR A 190 -9.53 -7.44 2.83
CA TYR A 190 -9.01 -6.67 1.70
C TYR A 190 -9.49 -5.22 1.74
N SER A 191 -8.82 -4.35 0.99
CA SER A 191 -9.25 -2.97 0.81
C SER A 191 -10.11 -2.81 -0.45
N ALA A 192 -11.33 -2.34 -0.28
CA ALA A 192 -12.09 -1.72 -1.35
C ALA A 192 -11.75 -0.22 -1.41
N LEU A 193 -11.63 0.31 -2.62
CA LEU A 193 -11.45 1.72 -2.92
C LEU A 193 -12.60 2.17 -3.80
N TYR A 194 -13.31 3.20 -3.34
CA TYR A 194 -14.24 3.93 -4.19
C TYR A 194 -13.52 5.16 -4.72
N ILE A 195 -13.36 5.21 -6.04
CA ILE A 195 -12.54 6.20 -6.75
C ILE A 195 -13.48 7.12 -7.53
N GLN A 196 -13.33 8.43 -7.37
CA GLN A 196 -14.14 9.44 -8.05
C GLN A 196 -13.23 10.46 -8.72
N PHE A 197 -13.51 10.80 -9.98
CA PHE A 197 -12.78 11.83 -10.73
C PHE A 197 -13.63 12.36 -11.88
N ASP A 198 -13.25 13.51 -12.42
CA ASP A 198 -13.86 14.09 -13.61
C ASP A 198 -13.15 13.66 -14.90
N LYS A 199 -13.95 13.33 -15.92
CA LYS A 199 -13.50 13.18 -17.30
C LYS A 199 -14.61 13.64 -18.24
N THR A 200 -14.30 14.60 -19.12
CA THR A 200 -15.23 15.03 -20.16
C THR A 200 -15.47 13.89 -21.15
N THR A 201 -16.72 13.47 -21.28
CA THR A 201 -17.20 12.47 -22.25
C THR A 201 -18.56 12.89 -22.79
N SER A 202 -18.86 12.62 -24.05
CA SER A 202 -20.18 12.87 -24.63
C SER A 202 -20.99 11.59 -24.79
N ALA A 203 -22.33 11.70 -24.73
CA ALA A 203 -23.24 10.59 -24.97
C ALA A 203 -23.09 9.98 -26.38
N GLN A 204 -22.52 10.71 -27.35
CA GLN A 204 -22.23 10.20 -28.69
C GLN A 204 -21.01 9.27 -28.69
N GLU A 205 -19.96 9.62 -27.94
CA GLU A 205 -18.76 8.78 -27.79
C GLU A 205 -19.03 7.52 -26.96
N LEU A 206 -19.95 7.58 -26.00
CA LEU A 206 -20.38 6.42 -25.22
C LEU A 206 -21.34 5.49 -26.00
N ALA A 207 -22.05 6.01 -27.00
CA ALA A 207 -22.93 5.22 -27.87
C ALA A 207 -22.19 4.49 -29.01
N ASP A 208 -21.00 4.96 -29.39
CA ASP A 208 -20.11 4.25 -30.32
C ASP A 208 -19.30 3.18 -29.55
N GLN A 209 -19.36 1.93 -30.01
CA GLN A 209 -18.71 0.81 -29.33
C GLN A 209 -17.18 1.01 -29.22
N LYS A 210 -16.53 1.49 -30.28
CA LYS A 210 -15.07 1.60 -30.32
C LYS A 210 -14.57 2.77 -29.47
N GLN A 211 -15.32 3.87 -29.43
CA GLN A 211 -15.01 5.02 -28.58
C GLN A 211 -15.30 4.73 -27.11
N SER A 212 -16.40 4.03 -26.80
CA SER A 212 -16.70 3.59 -25.43
C SER A 212 -15.65 2.61 -24.88
N GLU A 213 -15.20 1.62 -25.66
CA GLU A 213 -14.08 0.73 -25.29
C GLU A 213 -12.80 1.53 -24.95
N LYS A 214 -12.44 2.52 -25.78
CA LYS A 214 -11.28 3.40 -25.54
C LYS A 214 -11.45 4.26 -24.27
N ILE A 215 -12.64 4.83 -24.05
CA ILE A 215 -12.94 5.62 -22.84
C ILE A 215 -12.88 4.75 -21.59
N ILE A 216 -13.42 3.52 -21.66
CA ILE A 216 -13.35 2.52 -20.59
C ILE A 216 -11.89 2.22 -20.23
N ASP A 217 -11.03 1.97 -21.22
CA ASP A 217 -9.62 1.67 -20.95
C ASP A 217 -8.86 2.88 -20.37
N GLU A 218 -9.09 4.10 -20.86
CA GLU A 218 -8.53 5.32 -20.24
C GLU A 218 -9.02 5.54 -18.79
N VAL A 219 -10.26 5.14 -18.48
CA VAL A 219 -10.81 5.18 -17.10
C VAL A 219 -10.15 4.13 -16.22
N LYS A 220 -9.93 2.90 -16.72
CA LYS A 220 -9.17 1.86 -16.01
C LYS A 220 -7.73 2.29 -15.74
N GLU A 221 -7.05 2.87 -16.73
CA GLU A 221 -5.68 3.38 -16.60
C GLU A 221 -5.63 4.50 -15.55
N THR A 222 -6.53 5.49 -15.62
CA THR A 222 -6.59 6.59 -14.65
C THR A 222 -6.82 6.07 -13.22
N ALA A 223 -7.76 5.13 -13.05
CA ALA A 223 -8.02 4.49 -11.75
C ALA A 223 -6.80 3.68 -11.25
N LEU A 224 -6.15 2.90 -12.12
CA LEU A 224 -4.94 2.15 -11.79
C LEU A 224 -3.77 3.07 -11.42
N THR A 225 -3.60 4.21 -12.09
CA THR A 225 -2.60 5.23 -11.73
C THR A 225 -2.90 5.82 -10.35
N ALA A 226 -4.15 6.17 -10.06
CA ALA A 226 -4.56 6.69 -8.75
C ALA A 226 -4.32 5.68 -7.62
N VAL A 227 -4.67 4.41 -7.85
CA VAL A 227 -4.44 3.31 -6.90
C VAL A 227 -2.95 3.05 -6.69
N ASN A 228 -2.15 2.97 -7.76
CA ASN A 228 -0.72 2.76 -7.65
C ASN A 228 -0.01 3.95 -6.95
N LYS A 229 -0.51 5.17 -7.11
CA LYS A 229 -0.05 6.36 -6.37
C LYS A 229 -0.29 6.22 -4.86
N LEU A 230 -1.49 5.78 -4.45
CA LEU A 230 -1.81 5.45 -3.06
C LEU A 230 -0.93 4.32 -2.51
N ILE A 231 -0.74 3.25 -3.28
CA ILE A 231 0.15 2.13 -2.92
C ILE A 231 1.58 2.62 -2.72
N ASP A 232 2.15 3.34 -3.69
CA ASP A 232 3.54 3.82 -3.62
C ASP A 232 3.74 4.74 -2.40
N SER A 233 2.83 5.71 -2.14
CA SER A 233 2.89 6.55 -0.93
C SER A 233 2.80 5.72 0.36
N TYR A 234 1.88 4.74 0.43
CA TYR A 234 1.77 3.83 1.58
C TYR A 234 3.06 3.04 1.82
N ARG A 235 3.66 2.46 0.76
CA ARG A 235 4.94 1.73 0.83
C ARG A 235 6.09 2.65 1.26
N GLY A 236 6.16 3.85 0.67
CA GLY A 236 7.21 4.83 0.93
C GLY A 236 7.24 5.32 2.38
N VAL A 237 6.07 5.46 3.00
CA VAL A 237 5.89 5.88 4.40
C VAL A 237 6.04 4.71 5.37
N THR A 238 5.27 3.63 5.20
CA THR A 238 5.21 2.50 6.16
C THR A 238 6.38 1.52 6.04
N LYS A 239 7.19 1.64 4.97
CA LYS A 239 8.25 0.69 4.56
C LYS A 239 7.76 -0.76 4.41
N ASN A 240 6.46 -0.93 4.20
CA ASN A 240 5.85 -2.23 3.98
C ASN A 240 6.07 -2.70 2.53
N GLY A 241 7.18 -3.41 2.29
CA GLY A 241 7.54 -3.83 0.93
C GLY A 241 6.58 -4.85 0.31
N PHE A 242 5.87 -5.58 1.17
CA PHE A 242 4.96 -6.65 0.81
C PHE A 242 3.75 -6.19 -0.05
N VAL A 243 3.18 -5.02 0.24
CA VAL A 243 2.17 -4.41 -0.64
C VAL A 243 2.91 -3.98 -1.90
N GLN A 244 2.48 -4.43 -3.07
CA GLN A 244 3.17 -4.16 -4.34
C GLN A 244 2.28 -3.39 -5.31
N ARG A 245 2.91 -2.71 -6.29
CA ARG A 245 2.18 -2.08 -7.38
C ARG A 245 1.42 -3.12 -8.18
N LEU A 246 0.21 -2.76 -8.59
CA LEU A 246 -0.64 -3.59 -9.43
C LEU A 246 -0.28 -3.39 -10.90
N GLY A 247 -0.05 -4.49 -11.63
CA GLY A 247 0.10 -4.49 -13.09
C GLY A 247 -1.23 -4.29 -13.82
N SER A 248 -2.33 -4.65 -13.17
CA SER A 248 -3.71 -4.40 -13.58
C SER A 248 -4.60 -4.29 -12.34
N LEU A 249 -5.66 -3.48 -12.40
CA LEU A 249 -6.58 -3.28 -11.28
C LEU A 249 -7.74 -4.29 -11.36
N GLU A 250 -8.03 -5.00 -10.26
CA GLU A 250 -9.22 -5.86 -10.16
C GLU A 250 -10.45 -4.99 -9.86
N ILE A 251 -11.03 -4.45 -10.94
CA ILE A 251 -12.19 -3.56 -10.88
C ILE A 251 -13.44 -4.43 -10.76
N ASN A 252 -14.04 -4.41 -9.57
CA ASN A 252 -15.15 -5.29 -9.20
C ASN A 252 -16.51 -4.71 -9.59
N THR A 253 -16.63 -3.38 -9.71
CA THR A 253 -17.81 -2.73 -10.27
C THR A 253 -17.38 -1.49 -11.07
N ILE A 254 -17.70 -1.45 -12.36
CA ILE A 254 -17.78 -0.19 -13.12
C ILE A 254 -19.26 0.16 -13.20
N TYR A 255 -19.64 1.32 -12.65
CA TYR A 255 -21.02 1.79 -12.66
C TYR A 255 -21.13 3.14 -13.39
N PHE A 256 -21.68 3.11 -14.60
CA PHE A 256 -21.99 4.32 -15.35
C PHE A 256 -23.29 4.92 -14.82
N ILE A 257 -23.18 6.01 -14.07
CA ILE A 257 -24.32 6.63 -13.37
C ILE A 257 -25.44 7.04 -14.33
N GLU A 258 -25.11 7.45 -15.56
CA GLU A 258 -26.08 7.80 -16.59
C GLU A 258 -26.74 6.59 -17.28
N HIS A 259 -26.23 5.35 -17.09
CA HIS A 259 -26.59 4.18 -17.92
C HIS A 259 -26.90 2.88 -17.13
N ASN A 260 -26.60 2.81 -15.82
CA ASN A 260 -27.14 1.84 -14.86
C ASN A 260 -26.86 0.33 -15.12
N GLN A 261 -25.59 -0.08 -15.21
CA GLN A 261 -25.16 -1.50 -15.40
C GLN A 261 -23.82 -1.83 -14.67
N GLY A 262 -23.50 -3.13 -14.41
CA GLY A 262 -22.25 -3.61 -13.76
C GLY A 262 -22.11 -5.16 -13.63
N PHE A 263 -20.90 -5.71 -13.36
CA PHE A 263 -20.53 -7.16 -13.36
C PHE A 263 -19.32 -7.51 -12.43
N TYR A 264 -19.12 -8.78 -11.97
CA TYR A 264 -18.11 -9.23 -10.95
C TYR A 264 -17.36 -10.58 -11.25
N ILE A 265 -16.06 -10.78 -10.86
CA ILE A 265 -15.28 -12.08 -10.76
C ILE A 265 -14.09 -11.95 -9.72
N LEU A 266 -13.56 -13.04 -9.09
CA LEU A 266 -12.46 -13.05 -8.06
C LEU A 266 -11.51 -14.31 -8.03
N GLY A 267 -10.30 -14.22 -7.40
CA GLY A 267 -9.26 -15.29 -7.19
C GLY A 267 -8.56 -15.34 -5.78
N SER A 268 -7.54 -16.22 -5.52
CA SER A 268 -7.19 -16.71 -4.14
C SER A 268 -5.71 -17.04 -3.73
N GLY A 269 -5.39 -17.07 -2.40
CA GLY A 269 -4.49 -18.08 -1.75
C GLY A 269 -3.40 -17.69 -0.70
N PHE A 270 -3.35 -18.33 0.51
CA PHE A 270 -2.30 -18.42 1.62
C PHE A 270 -2.54 -17.85 3.08
N GLY A 271 -1.53 -17.78 4.00
CA GLY A 271 -1.68 -18.07 5.47
C GLY A 271 -1.58 -16.99 6.60
N ILE A 272 -2.04 -17.29 7.83
CA ILE A 272 -2.64 -16.35 8.83
C ILE A 272 -1.73 -15.66 9.89
N GLU A 273 -2.07 -14.40 10.26
CA GLU A 273 -1.76 -13.71 11.54
C GLU A 273 -2.98 -12.96 12.18
N THR A 274 -2.77 -12.25 13.29
CA THR A 274 -3.76 -11.32 13.89
C THR A 274 -3.85 -10.04 13.06
N ALA A 275 -5.08 -9.59 12.78
CA ALA A 275 -5.28 -8.42 11.94
C ALA A 275 -4.85 -7.10 12.58
N THR A 276 -4.17 -6.28 11.78
CA THR A 276 -3.91 -4.88 12.06
C THR A 276 -5.20 -4.08 11.87
N MET A 277 -5.49 -3.15 12.79
CA MET A 277 -6.66 -2.29 12.72
C MET A 277 -6.35 -1.07 11.82
N ASN A 278 -5.39 -0.23 12.23
CA ASN A 278 -4.90 0.93 11.46
C ASN A 278 -3.42 1.25 11.72
N ARG A 279 -2.79 1.89 10.74
CA ARG A 279 -1.55 2.68 10.84
C ARG A 279 -1.75 3.89 11.76
N SER A 280 -0.64 4.52 12.15
CA SER A 280 -0.70 5.72 13.00
C SER A 280 -1.25 6.93 12.24
N LYS A 281 -1.80 7.91 12.95
CA LYS A 281 -2.25 9.19 12.35
C LYS A 281 -1.09 9.90 11.66
N GLU A 282 0.11 9.86 12.24
CA GLU A 282 1.32 10.43 11.66
C GLU A 282 1.73 9.75 10.34
N GLU A 283 1.59 8.42 10.22
CA GLU A 283 1.76 7.71 8.94
C GLU A 283 0.68 8.11 7.92
N ILE A 284 -0.60 8.17 8.35
CA ILE A 284 -1.75 8.48 7.48
C ILE A 284 -1.65 9.91 6.93
N THR A 285 -1.42 10.92 7.76
CA THR A 285 -1.27 12.32 7.34
C THR A 285 -0.07 12.50 6.41
N LYS A 286 1.03 11.76 6.61
CA LYS A 286 2.17 11.80 5.68
C LYS A 286 1.83 11.20 4.31
N ILE A 287 1.01 10.15 4.27
CA ILE A 287 0.50 9.57 3.01
C ILE A 287 -0.40 10.59 2.30
N GLU A 288 -1.35 11.18 3.03
CA GLU A 288 -2.26 12.23 2.56
C GLU A 288 -1.51 13.43 1.96
N GLU A 289 -0.56 14.02 2.69
CA GLU A 289 0.27 15.12 2.20
C GLU A 289 1.02 14.80 0.89
N MET A 290 1.55 13.58 0.76
CA MET A 290 2.24 13.16 -0.47
C MET A 290 1.26 13.02 -1.66
N LEU A 291 0.02 12.58 -1.40
CA LEU A 291 -1.01 12.40 -2.42
C LEU A 291 -1.59 13.74 -2.90
N GLU A 292 -1.86 14.67 -1.98
CA GLU A 292 -2.36 16.01 -2.30
C GLU A 292 -1.36 16.81 -3.14
N LYS A 293 -0.08 16.81 -2.72
CA LYS A 293 1.01 17.49 -3.44
C LYS A 293 1.37 16.81 -4.75
N GLY A 294 0.89 15.57 -4.98
CA GLY A 294 1.26 14.77 -6.13
C GLY A 294 2.72 14.30 -6.11
N GLU A 295 3.34 14.25 -4.93
CA GLU A 295 4.71 13.76 -4.72
C GLU A 295 4.82 12.26 -5.03
N LYS A 296 6.03 11.76 -5.23
CA LYS A 296 6.32 10.31 -5.33
C LYS A 296 7.42 9.97 -4.33
N PRO A 297 7.37 8.80 -3.68
CA PRO A 297 8.56 8.26 -3.01
C PRO A 297 9.72 8.14 -4.01
N GLU A 298 10.94 8.29 -3.53
CA GLU A 298 12.14 8.07 -4.35
C GLU A 298 12.15 6.63 -4.90
N LEU A 299 12.35 6.47 -6.21
CA LEU A 299 12.20 5.19 -6.90
C LEU A 299 13.15 4.10 -6.39
N PHE A 300 14.36 4.47 -5.97
CA PHE A 300 15.32 3.52 -5.40
C PHE A 300 14.81 2.89 -4.09
N ASP A 301 14.09 3.66 -3.26
CA ASP A 301 13.55 3.20 -1.98
C ASP A 301 12.44 2.16 -2.23
N LEU A 302 11.63 2.35 -3.28
CA LEU A 302 10.62 1.37 -3.72
C LEU A 302 11.26 0.10 -4.31
N LEU A 303 12.33 0.23 -5.09
CA LEU A 303 13.04 -0.91 -5.66
C LEU A 303 13.77 -1.76 -4.61
N LEU A 304 14.25 -1.17 -3.50
CA LEU A 304 14.77 -1.94 -2.36
C LEU A 304 13.66 -2.74 -1.66
N LEU A 305 12.46 -2.17 -1.53
CA LEU A 305 11.28 -2.87 -1.00
C LEU A 305 10.81 -4.00 -1.93
N ASP A 306 10.85 -3.79 -3.24
CA ASP A 306 10.60 -4.84 -4.24
C ASP A 306 11.66 -5.96 -4.12
N ALA A 307 12.94 -5.60 -4.05
CA ALA A 307 14.05 -6.56 -3.93
C ALA A 307 13.93 -7.45 -2.68
N GLN A 308 13.59 -6.87 -1.54
CA GLN A 308 13.33 -7.63 -0.31
C GLN A 308 12.12 -8.57 -0.45
N THR A 309 11.06 -8.14 -1.14
CA THR A 309 9.86 -8.97 -1.31
C THR A 309 10.11 -10.13 -2.28
N SER A 310 10.86 -9.90 -3.35
CA SER A 310 11.34 -10.95 -4.25
C SER A 310 12.25 -11.94 -3.51
N LEU A 311 13.12 -11.48 -2.60
CA LEU A 311 13.94 -12.34 -1.74
C LEU A 311 13.07 -13.21 -0.81
N ASP A 312 12.07 -12.62 -0.16
CA ASP A 312 11.13 -13.32 0.72
C ASP A 312 10.32 -14.40 -0.04
N ASN A 313 9.92 -14.10 -1.28
CA ASN A 313 9.20 -15.02 -2.17
C ASN A 313 10.10 -16.10 -2.80
N LYS A 314 11.43 -15.97 -2.66
CA LYS A 314 12.48 -16.78 -3.31
C LYS A 314 12.65 -16.55 -4.81
N ASP A 315 12.16 -15.44 -5.33
CA ASP A 315 12.42 -14.93 -6.69
C ASP A 315 13.83 -14.32 -6.76
N PHE A 316 14.84 -15.16 -6.51
CA PHE A 316 16.22 -14.75 -6.24
C PHE A 316 16.84 -13.91 -7.36
N THR A 317 16.60 -14.27 -8.62
CA THR A 317 17.06 -13.49 -9.79
C THR A 317 16.43 -12.08 -9.82
N LEU A 318 15.14 -11.96 -9.47
CA LEU A 318 14.43 -10.69 -9.50
C LEU A 318 14.88 -9.77 -8.36
N ALA A 319 15.05 -10.34 -7.15
CA ALA A 319 15.60 -9.64 -5.99
C ALA A 319 16.96 -9.01 -6.29
N VAL A 320 17.82 -9.77 -6.96
CA VAL A 320 19.14 -9.33 -7.42
C VAL A 320 19.04 -8.14 -8.39
N VAL A 321 18.24 -8.26 -9.44
CA VAL A 321 18.07 -7.20 -10.46
C VAL A 321 17.52 -5.91 -9.84
N GLN A 322 16.47 -6.01 -9.03
CA GLN A 322 15.86 -4.86 -8.36
C GLN A 322 16.83 -4.17 -7.40
N SER A 323 17.67 -4.92 -6.67
CA SER A 323 18.68 -4.34 -5.77
C SER A 323 19.75 -3.52 -6.50
N PHE A 324 20.14 -3.95 -7.72
CA PHE A 324 21.10 -3.19 -8.54
C PHE A 324 20.44 -1.97 -9.17
N GLN A 325 19.22 -2.10 -9.69
CA GLN A 325 18.47 -0.96 -10.23
C GLN A 325 18.27 0.13 -9.16
N ALA A 326 17.98 -0.25 -7.91
CA ALA A 326 17.90 0.69 -6.80
C ALA A 326 19.20 1.49 -6.61
N LEU A 327 20.35 0.81 -6.51
CA LEU A 327 21.66 1.47 -6.39
C LEU A 327 21.97 2.36 -7.61
N GLU A 328 21.68 1.89 -8.82
CA GLU A 328 21.97 2.61 -10.06
C GLU A 328 21.14 3.90 -10.18
N ILE A 329 19.84 3.84 -9.86
CA ILE A 329 18.95 5.01 -9.83
C ILE A 329 19.32 5.98 -8.69
N PHE A 330 19.64 5.46 -7.51
CA PHE A 330 20.12 6.32 -6.40
C PHE A 330 21.38 7.09 -6.82
N LEU A 331 22.36 6.38 -7.38
CA LEU A 331 23.64 6.95 -7.79
C LEU A 331 23.49 7.94 -8.94
N GLU A 332 22.64 7.66 -9.92
CA GLU A 332 22.34 8.59 -11.02
C GLU A 332 21.70 9.88 -10.50
N ASN A 333 20.65 9.77 -9.68
CA ASN A 333 19.99 10.92 -9.05
C ASN A 333 20.95 11.72 -8.15
N PHE A 334 21.84 11.05 -7.44
CA PHE A 334 22.87 11.67 -6.60
C PHE A 334 23.89 12.46 -7.43
N LEU A 335 24.47 11.84 -8.46
CA LEU A 335 25.42 12.49 -9.35
C LEU A 335 24.77 13.65 -10.14
N PHE A 336 23.54 13.48 -10.60
CA PHE A 336 22.77 14.55 -11.26
C PHE A 336 22.63 15.78 -10.35
N LYS A 337 22.20 15.59 -9.09
CA LYS A 337 22.11 16.66 -8.08
C LYS A 337 23.48 17.36 -7.87
N LEU A 338 24.59 16.63 -7.90
CA LEU A 338 25.94 17.20 -7.76
C LEU A 338 26.40 18.00 -8.99
N LEU A 339 26.07 17.55 -10.20
CA LEU A 339 26.35 18.28 -11.45
C LEU A 339 25.60 19.62 -11.47
N LEU A 340 24.31 19.63 -11.10
CA LEU A 340 23.55 20.87 -10.96
C LEU A 340 24.13 21.80 -9.88
N LEU A 341 24.56 21.26 -8.73
CA LEU A 341 25.24 22.04 -7.68
C LEU A 341 26.61 22.58 -8.09
N ARG A 342 27.29 21.92 -9.04
CA ARG A 342 28.52 22.41 -9.68
C ARG A 342 28.26 23.55 -10.67
N GLY A 343 27.00 23.74 -11.07
CA GLY A 343 26.55 24.76 -12.04
C GLY A 343 26.37 24.24 -13.46
N ASP A 344 26.39 22.93 -13.68
CA ASP A 344 26.08 22.34 -14.99
C ASP A 344 24.57 22.53 -15.31
N SER A 345 24.24 22.70 -16.59
CA SER A 345 22.84 22.74 -17.04
C SER A 345 22.20 21.34 -17.03
N GLU A 346 20.88 21.22 -16.90
CA GLU A 346 20.22 19.89 -16.93
C GLU A 346 20.57 19.08 -18.20
N PRO A 347 20.57 19.65 -19.43
CA PRO A 347 21.04 18.93 -20.62
C PRO A 347 22.50 18.47 -20.56
N ASP A 348 23.40 19.28 -20.00
CA ASP A 348 24.82 18.92 -19.87
C ASP A 348 25.04 17.85 -18.80
N ALA A 349 24.29 17.92 -17.70
CA ALA A 349 24.32 16.91 -16.64
C ALA A 349 23.80 15.54 -17.14
N ILE A 350 22.68 15.51 -17.89
CA ILE A 350 22.20 14.28 -18.56
C ILE A 350 23.28 13.73 -19.50
N LYS A 351 23.82 14.57 -20.37
CA LYS A 351 24.86 14.17 -21.34
C LYS A 351 26.13 13.64 -20.67
N TYR A 352 26.54 14.19 -19.52
CA TYR A 352 27.65 13.66 -18.74
C TYR A 352 27.33 12.26 -18.19
N LEU A 353 26.11 12.04 -17.69
CA LEU A 353 25.67 10.75 -17.14
C LEU A 353 25.51 9.67 -18.20
N ASP A 354 25.08 10.03 -19.41
CA ASP A 354 25.02 9.13 -20.58
C ASP A 354 26.40 8.68 -21.04
N GLN A 355 27.38 9.59 -21.04
CA GLN A 355 28.78 9.27 -21.37
C GLN A 355 29.38 8.30 -20.35
N HIS A 356 29.07 8.48 -19.07
CA HIS A 356 29.56 7.65 -17.96
C HIS A 356 28.49 6.65 -17.49
N TRP A 357 27.89 5.89 -18.41
CA TRP A 357 26.77 4.97 -18.12
C TRP A 357 27.09 3.80 -17.17
N ARG A 358 28.37 3.50 -16.90
CA ARG A 358 28.77 2.32 -16.11
C ARG A 358 28.74 2.60 -14.61
N THR A 359 28.00 1.82 -13.84
CA THR A 359 27.89 1.90 -12.38
C THR A 359 29.26 1.88 -11.67
N LYS A 360 30.17 1.00 -12.13
CA LYS A 360 31.57 0.95 -11.66
C LYS A 360 32.36 2.24 -11.91
N GLU A 361 32.10 2.91 -13.03
CA GLU A 361 32.75 4.16 -13.40
C GLU A 361 32.18 5.33 -12.62
N ARG A 362 30.85 5.38 -12.46
CA ARG A 362 30.14 6.33 -11.62
C ARG A 362 30.61 6.30 -10.16
N LEU A 363 30.65 5.11 -9.54
CA LEU A 363 31.10 4.92 -8.14
C LEU A 363 32.60 5.20 -7.91
N ARG A 364 33.41 5.31 -8.97
CA ARG A 364 34.86 5.50 -8.87
C ARG A 364 35.32 6.84 -9.43
N ASN A 365 35.14 7.06 -10.72
CA ASN A 365 35.67 8.21 -11.43
C ASN A 365 34.79 9.44 -11.21
N CYS A 366 33.48 9.34 -11.45
CA CYS A 366 32.56 10.49 -11.34
C CYS A 366 32.42 10.99 -9.90
N LEU A 367 32.33 10.09 -8.92
CA LEU A 367 32.35 10.49 -7.50
C LEU A 367 33.67 11.18 -7.12
N LYS A 368 34.82 10.65 -7.55
CA LYS A 368 36.10 11.30 -7.29
C LYS A 368 36.19 12.69 -7.91
N GLU A 369 35.65 12.87 -9.11
CA GLU A 369 35.57 14.18 -9.78
C GLU A 369 34.67 15.17 -9.02
N LEU A 370 33.49 14.74 -8.58
CA LEU A 370 32.44 15.62 -8.03
C LEU A 370 32.49 15.81 -6.50
N LYS A 371 33.06 14.86 -5.75
CA LYS A 371 33.18 14.88 -4.27
C LYS A 371 34.63 14.85 -3.77
N GLY A 372 35.62 14.67 -4.64
CA GLY A 372 37.02 14.53 -4.24
C GLY A 372 37.40 13.18 -3.64
N THR A 373 36.43 12.24 -3.51
CA THR A 373 36.63 10.88 -3.02
C THR A 373 35.74 9.89 -3.76
N SER A 374 36.10 8.61 -3.72
CA SER A 374 35.36 7.51 -4.33
C SER A 374 35.09 6.39 -3.32
N LEU A 375 34.23 5.43 -3.70
CA LEU A 375 34.00 4.24 -2.86
C LEU A 375 35.29 3.44 -2.69
N TYR A 376 36.11 3.35 -3.74
CA TYR A 376 37.42 2.71 -3.71
C TYR A 376 38.38 3.34 -2.68
N GLU A 377 38.37 4.67 -2.56
CA GLU A 377 39.28 5.40 -1.68
C GLU A 377 38.76 5.54 -0.24
N SER A 378 37.43 5.46 -0.05
CA SER A 378 36.78 5.61 1.25
C SER A 378 36.61 4.27 1.97
N ASP A 379 36.27 3.21 1.24
CA ASP A 379 36.04 1.85 1.76
C ASP A 379 36.44 0.81 0.69
N GLU A 380 37.75 0.60 0.55
CA GLU A 380 38.31 -0.42 -0.35
C GLU A 380 37.74 -1.84 -0.11
N PRO A 381 37.53 -2.31 1.15
CA PRO A 381 36.83 -3.57 1.41
C PRO A 381 35.42 -3.64 0.79
N LEU A 382 34.59 -2.61 0.99
CA LEU A 382 33.24 -2.55 0.43
C LEU A 382 33.27 -2.47 -1.11
N TRP A 383 34.17 -1.66 -1.67
CA TRP A 383 34.40 -1.58 -3.12
C TRP A 383 34.74 -2.94 -3.75
N ASN A 384 35.71 -3.65 -3.16
CA ASN A 384 36.18 -4.94 -3.69
C ASN A 384 35.11 -6.02 -3.57
N LYS A 385 34.36 -6.02 -2.46
CA LYS A 385 33.19 -6.89 -2.27
C LYS A 385 32.11 -6.61 -3.32
N TRP A 386 31.73 -5.35 -3.47
CA TRP A 386 30.70 -4.93 -4.42
C TRP A 386 31.09 -5.24 -5.88
N CYS A 387 32.34 -4.97 -6.28
CA CYS A 387 32.84 -5.30 -7.61
C CYS A 387 32.75 -6.80 -7.93
N THR A 388 33.07 -7.65 -6.95
CA THR A 388 33.00 -9.12 -7.08
C THR A 388 31.55 -9.57 -7.31
N LEU A 389 30.62 -9.06 -6.50
CA LEU A 389 29.20 -9.40 -6.59
C LEU A 389 28.55 -8.85 -7.88
N TYR A 390 28.95 -7.65 -8.32
CA TYR A 390 28.52 -7.05 -9.59
C TYR A 390 28.96 -7.90 -10.79
N ASP A 391 30.22 -8.32 -10.85
CA ASP A 391 30.72 -9.13 -11.98
C ASP A 391 30.12 -10.53 -11.99
N GLN A 392 29.94 -11.16 -10.82
CA GLN A 392 29.25 -12.45 -10.71
C GLN A 392 27.79 -12.33 -11.18
N THR A 393 27.07 -11.31 -10.71
CA THR A 393 25.68 -11.08 -11.08
C THR A 393 25.50 -10.83 -12.56
N ARG A 394 26.23 -9.85 -13.10
CA ARG A 394 26.10 -9.44 -14.49
C ARG A 394 26.46 -10.60 -15.43
N ASN A 395 27.56 -11.29 -15.16
CA ASN A 395 28.05 -12.34 -16.06
C ASN A 395 27.38 -13.70 -15.88
N GLU A 396 26.90 -14.05 -14.68
CA GLU A 396 26.29 -15.38 -14.44
C GLU A 396 24.76 -15.34 -14.37
N ILE A 397 24.19 -14.38 -13.64
CA ILE A 397 22.74 -14.30 -13.44
C ILE A 397 22.09 -13.67 -14.67
N VAL A 398 22.52 -12.46 -15.05
CA VAL A 398 21.90 -11.70 -16.15
C VAL A 398 22.29 -12.24 -17.53
N HIS A 399 23.57 -12.57 -17.77
CA HIS A 399 24.03 -13.01 -19.09
C HIS A 399 24.04 -14.53 -19.32
N LYS A 400 24.02 -15.38 -18.27
CA LYS A 400 23.99 -16.85 -18.41
C LYS A 400 22.74 -17.51 -17.82
N GLY A 401 21.82 -16.74 -17.21
CA GLY A 401 20.59 -17.28 -16.63
C GLY A 401 20.79 -18.21 -15.45
N LYS A 402 21.94 -18.13 -14.75
CA LYS A 402 22.22 -18.95 -13.56
C LYS A 402 21.38 -18.46 -12.39
N GLU A 403 20.66 -19.38 -11.75
CA GLU A 403 19.91 -19.11 -10.53
C GLU A 403 20.87 -18.84 -9.35
N PRO A 404 20.79 -17.67 -8.70
CA PRO A 404 21.62 -17.33 -7.54
C PRO A 404 21.13 -18.02 -6.26
N LYS A 405 22.06 -18.35 -5.36
CA LYS A 405 21.72 -18.96 -4.07
C LYS A 405 21.29 -17.90 -3.07
N LEU A 406 20.36 -18.25 -2.18
CA LEU A 406 19.87 -17.39 -1.09
C LEU A 406 20.96 -16.55 -0.39
N LYS A 407 22.10 -17.17 -0.02
CA LYS A 407 23.21 -16.46 0.63
C LYS A 407 23.82 -15.37 -0.28
N GLU A 408 24.01 -15.67 -1.56
CA GLU A 408 24.57 -14.75 -2.56
C GLU A 408 23.63 -13.55 -2.78
N VAL A 409 22.31 -13.78 -2.76
CA VAL A 409 21.29 -12.71 -2.84
C VAL A 409 21.28 -11.81 -1.61
N ILE A 410 21.26 -12.39 -0.40
CA ILE A 410 21.29 -11.62 0.87
C ILE A 410 22.56 -10.77 0.92
N GLU A 411 23.71 -11.38 0.66
CA GLU A 411 25.01 -10.71 0.70
C GLU A 411 25.10 -9.55 -0.30
N MET A 412 24.45 -9.68 -1.46
CA MET A 412 24.35 -8.65 -2.48
C MET A 412 23.40 -7.52 -2.12
N LEU A 413 22.20 -7.83 -1.63
CA LEU A 413 21.23 -6.84 -1.17
C LEU A 413 21.82 -5.99 -0.04
N GLU A 414 22.42 -6.62 0.97
CA GLU A 414 23.13 -5.92 2.04
C GLU A 414 24.27 -5.03 1.52
N THR A 415 25.02 -5.50 0.51
CA THR A 415 26.16 -4.75 -0.04
C THR A 415 25.66 -3.53 -0.83
N ASN A 416 24.61 -3.67 -1.63
CA ASN A 416 23.99 -2.55 -2.35
C ASN A 416 23.39 -1.51 -1.37
N ILE A 417 22.74 -1.97 -0.29
CA ILE A 417 22.26 -1.09 0.80
C ILE A 417 23.42 -0.33 1.45
N LYS A 418 24.52 -1.00 1.82
CA LYS A 418 25.71 -0.36 2.42
C LYS A 418 26.34 0.69 1.50
N VAL A 419 26.35 0.48 0.18
CA VAL A 419 26.83 1.49 -0.77
C VAL A 419 25.88 2.70 -0.82
N ILE A 420 24.56 2.49 -0.80
CA ILE A 420 23.57 3.60 -0.72
C ILE A 420 23.71 4.36 0.60
N GLU A 421 23.90 3.66 1.72
CA GLU A 421 24.14 4.27 3.04
C GLU A 421 25.43 5.10 3.05
N TRP A 422 26.53 4.58 2.50
CA TRP A 422 27.78 5.33 2.34
C TRP A 422 27.58 6.57 1.47
N LEU A 423 26.91 6.48 0.32
CA LEU A 423 26.63 7.65 -0.52
C LEU A 423 25.80 8.72 0.21
N LYS A 424 24.88 8.32 1.10
CA LYS A 424 24.11 9.24 1.95
C LYS A 424 24.96 9.99 2.99
N THR A 425 26.21 9.60 3.22
CA THR A 425 27.15 10.31 4.11
C THR A 425 28.01 11.38 3.42
N LEU A 426 27.93 11.49 2.08
CA LEU A 426 28.78 12.38 1.26
C LEU A 426 28.13 13.73 0.92
#